data_AF-A0A4Y7NMG0-F1
#
_entry.id   AF-A0A4Y7NMG0-F1
#
_cell.length_a   1.000
_cell.length_b   1.000
_cell.length_c   1.000
_cell.angle_alpha   90.00
_cell.angle_beta   90.00
_cell.angle_gamma   90.00
#
_symmetry.space_group_name_H-M   'P 1'
#
loop_
_entity.id
_entity.type
_entity.pdbx_description
1 polymer ?
#
loop_
_entity_poly.entity_id
_entity_poly.type
_entity_poly.pdbx_seq_one_letter_code
_entity_poly.pdbx_strand_id
1 'polypeptide(L)'
;MFLPPTTALGAGLYSVALYGGLVLFSAFLLYDTQRIVHSAEAHSPYAGRPYDPVNASISIYLDTINIFVRIATILAGGNRKREVQTLSKCPGYYCGRHLVANGNETKWSACGSCPRGSRVNNTWACTECSNSPTEYDWMYLCFMVLIGLLAQWYSIDIMTSNAQLSLKTFGIHVSALIETFLSAIVTLLIHQPYGTLSLKSCTVEQLSDWYTVLHNPNPNYEEVLHCAQEAVYPLYSIVFVHYGISVFMLFSIRPLVNKIFQIKGQSASRPIYAALYLFPILALIHGIMAGLIYYSFPSIIILLSLMSHAFHFASRTDQSWRALLYDTVSCVHNLVVVVGHWVLHGFGLVALTYWLQPEILIAIITLVPLPTCLYIVLSRFTDPVKFHSD
;
A
#
# COMPACT_ATOMS: atom_id res chain seq x y z
N MET A 1 -9.02 -7.32 10.55
CA MET A 1 -7.89 -6.68 11.25
C MET A 1 -6.64 -6.94 10.39
N PHE A 2 -6.21 -5.95 9.59
CA PHE A 2 -5.18 -6.11 8.54
C PHE A 2 -3.73 -5.98 9.06
N LEU A 3 -3.55 -5.81 10.36
CA LEU A 3 -2.24 -5.66 10.98
C LEU A 3 -2.09 -6.68 12.10
N PRO A 4 -0.96 -7.43 12.15
CA PRO A 4 -0.74 -8.40 13.20
C PRO A 4 -0.77 -7.71 14.57
N PRO A 5 -1.44 -8.30 15.59
CA PRO A 5 -1.48 -7.76 16.95
C PRO A 5 -0.10 -7.69 17.62
N THR A 6 0.94 -8.23 16.98
CA THR A 6 2.33 -8.19 17.42
C THR A 6 3.13 -7.02 16.84
N THR A 7 2.59 -6.30 15.86
CA THR A 7 3.18 -5.04 15.39
C THR A 7 2.82 -3.91 16.34
N ALA A 8 3.68 -2.92 16.55
CA ALA A 8 3.38 -1.78 17.45
C ALA A 8 2.08 -1.05 17.04
N LEU A 9 1.79 -0.96 15.74
CA LEU A 9 0.54 -0.37 15.24
C LEU A 9 -0.67 -1.31 15.44
N GLY A 10 -0.53 -2.62 15.20
CA GLY A 10 -1.60 -3.59 15.41
C GLY A 10 -1.91 -3.84 16.87
N ALA A 11 -0.89 -3.89 17.73
CA ALA A 11 -0.99 -3.88 19.19
C ALA A 11 -1.63 -2.57 19.67
N GLY A 12 -1.20 -1.42 19.13
CA GLY A 12 -1.78 -0.12 19.43
C GLY A 12 -3.25 -0.03 19.06
N LEU A 13 -3.63 -0.46 17.85
CA LEU A 13 -5.03 -0.49 17.40
C LEU A 13 -5.87 -1.51 18.20
N TYR A 14 -5.30 -2.65 18.58
CA TYR A 14 -5.95 -3.62 19.46
C TYR A 14 -6.20 -3.04 20.85
N SER A 15 -5.20 -2.37 21.43
CA SER A 15 -5.32 -1.66 22.70
C SER A 15 -6.31 -0.50 22.62
N VAL A 16 -6.29 0.30 21.55
CA VAL A 16 -7.28 1.38 21.32
C VAL A 16 -8.68 0.79 21.19
N ALA A 17 -8.84 -0.31 20.44
CA ALA A 17 -10.13 -0.96 20.30
C ALA A 17 -10.62 -1.53 21.64
N LEU A 18 -9.77 -2.21 22.41
CA LEU A 18 -10.12 -2.81 23.70
C LEU A 18 -10.38 -1.77 24.79
N TYR A 19 -9.37 -0.97 25.13
CA TYR A 19 -9.43 0.01 26.22
C TYR A 19 -10.27 1.23 25.82
N GLY A 20 -10.18 1.70 24.58
CA GLY A 20 -11.03 2.79 24.09
C GLY A 20 -12.50 2.36 24.01
N GLY A 21 -12.77 1.13 23.57
CA GLY A 21 -14.12 0.56 23.63
C GLY A 21 -14.63 0.45 25.08
N LEU A 22 -13.79 0.01 26.02
CA LEU A 22 -14.17 -0.07 27.44
C LEU A 22 -14.58 1.29 28.00
N VAL A 23 -13.81 2.34 27.72
CA VAL A 23 -14.12 3.72 28.13
C VAL A 23 -15.42 4.20 27.48
N LEU A 24 -15.59 3.98 26.17
CA LEU A 24 -16.78 4.39 25.43
C LEU A 24 -18.06 3.74 25.98
N PHE A 25 -18.09 2.41 26.12
CA PHE A 25 -19.26 1.69 26.63
C PHE A 25 -19.52 2.00 28.11
N SER A 26 -18.50 2.28 28.90
CA SER A 26 -18.68 2.76 30.27
C SER A 26 -19.34 4.15 30.30
N ALA A 27 -18.99 5.04 29.36
CA ALA A 27 -19.63 6.34 29.21
C ALA A 27 -21.08 6.23 28.72
N PHE A 28 -21.37 5.33 27.77
CA PHE A 28 -22.73 5.05 27.32
C PHE A 28 -23.61 4.48 28.43
N LEU A 29 -23.08 3.55 29.24
CA LEU A 29 -23.79 3.03 30.39
C LEU A 29 -24.22 4.14 31.37
N LEU A 30 -23.31 5.08 31.68
CA LEU A 30 -23.61 6.23 32.52
C LEU A 30 -24.67 7.14 31.90
N TYR A 31 -24.52 7.46 30.61
CA TYR A 31 -25.46 8.31 29.89
C TYR A 31 -26.87 7.69 29.80
N ASP A 32 -26.97 6.43 29.41
CA ASP A 32 -28.25 5.73 29.26
C ASP A 32 -28.93 5.51 30.62
N THR A 33 -28.16 5.27 31.69
CA THR A 33 -28.71 5.23 33.05
C THR A 33 -29.37 6.55 33.43
N GLN A 34 -28.70 7.68 33.19
CA GLN A 34 -29.26 9.00 33.45
C GLN A 34 -30.49 9.29 32.58
N ARG A 35 -30.45 8.90 31.29
CA ARG A 35 -31.56 9.08 30.35
C ARG A 35 -32.81 8.31 30.80
N ILE A 36 -32.66 7.07 31.25
CA ILE A 36 -33.78 6.24 31.73
C ILE A 36 -34.35 6.80 33.03
N VAL A 37 -33.49 7.19 33.99
CA VAL A 37 -33.95 7.81 35.24
C VAL A 37 -34.75 9.06 34.95
N HIS A 38 -34.22 9.96 34.11
CA HIS A 38 -34.92 11.19 33.75
C HIS A 38 -36.23 10.92 32.99
N SER A 39 -36.24 9.94 32.08
CA SER A 39 -37.45 9.56 31.36
C SER A 39 -38.51 8.94 32.26
N ALA A 40 -38.11 8.27 33.34
CA ALA A 40 -39.02 7.71 34.34
C ALA A 40 -39.57 8.81 35.26
N GLU A 41 -38.73 9.76 35.69
CA GLU A 41 -39.15 10.93 36.48
C GLU A 41 -40.12 11.84 35.72
N ALA A 42 -39.90 12.03 34.41
CA ALA A 42 -40.76 12.84 33.56
C ALA A 42 -42.06 12.14 33.14
N HIS A 43 -42.23 10.85 33.44
CA HIS A 43 -43.40 10.10 33.01
C HIS A 43 -44.60 10.37 33.91
N SER A 44 -45.67 10.93 33.34
CA SER A 44 -46.91 11.21 34.07
C SER A 44 -47.74 9.95 34.30
N PRO A 45 -48.34 9.74 35.50
CA PRO A 45 -49.25 8.63 35.78
C PRO A 45 -50.50 8.58 34.89
N TYR A 46 -50.83 9.68 34.20
CA TYR A 46 -52.00 9.81 33.32
C TYR A 46 -51.63 9.75 31.82
N ALA A 47 -50.40 9.36 31.49
CA ALA A 47 -49.98 9.22 30.10
C ALA A 47 -50.77 8.10 29.39
N GLY A 48 -51.23 8.35 28.16
CA GLY A 48 -52.02 7.38 27.38
C GLY A 48 -51.25 6.12 26.94
N ARG A 49 -49.95 6.04 27.22
CA ARG A 49 -49.13 4.84 27.03
C ARG A 49 -48.35 4.57 28.32
N PRO A 50 -48.39 3.34 28.86
CA PRO A 50 -47.59 3.00 30.04
C PRO A 50 -46.10 3.07 29.72
N TYR A 51 -45.30 3.53 30.67
CA TYR A 51 -43.83 3.46 30.58
C TYR A 51 -43.38 2.01 30.45
N ASP A 52 -42.53 1.72 29.46
CA ASP A 52 -41.98 0.40 29.22
C ASP A 52 -40.53 0.32 29.76
N PRO A 53 -40.34 -0.18 31.01
CA PRO A 53 -39.01 -0.29 31.60
C PRO A 53 -38.17 -1.38 30.95
N VAL A 54 -38.79 -2.37 30.31
CA VAL A 54 -38.07 -3.47 29.66
C VAL A 54 -37.39 -2.96 28.40
N ASN A 55 -38.13 -2.28 27.52
CA ASN A 55 -37.56 -1.74 26.30
C ASN A 55 -36.49 -0.66 26.60
N ALA A 56 -36.68 0.13 27.66
CA ALA A 56 -35.69 1.11 28.10
C ALA A 56 -34.38 0.45 28.60
N SER A 57 -34.47 -0.67 29.34
CA SER A 57 -33.31 -1.34 29.95
C SER A 57 -32.49 -2.20 28.98
N ILE A 58 -32.99 -2.49 27.77
CA ILE A 58 -32.22 -3.24 26.73
C ILE A 58 -30.90 -2.54 26.40
N SER A 59 -30.88 -1.20 26.32
CA SER A 59 -29.67 -0.43 26.00
C SER A 59 -28.56 -0.62 27.06
N ILE A 60 -28.94 -0.51 28.34
CA ILE A 60 -28.05 -0.75 29.49
C ILE A 60 -27.49 -2.18 29.47
N TYR A 61 -28.32 -3.16 29.12
CA TYR A 61 -27.91 -4.56 29.06
C TYR A 61 -26.86 -4.80 27.96
N LEU A 62 -27.06 -4.21 26.78
CA LEU A 62 -26.10 -4.31 25.67
C LEU A 62 -24.75 -3.65 26.01
N ASP A 63 -24.77 -2.47 26.65
CA ASP A 63 -23.55 -1.81 27.12
C ASP A 63 -22.82 -2.65 28.17
N THR A 64 -23.56 -3.26 29.10
CA THR A 64 -23.00 -4.14 30.14
C THR A 64 -22.33 -5.38 29.55
N ILE A 65 -22.95 -6.02 28.54
CA ILE A 65 -22.33 -7.14 27.81
C ILE A 65 -21.04 -6.69 27.12
N ASN A 66 -21.06 -5.55 26.44
CA ASN A 66 -19.90 -5.02 25.73
C ASN A 66 -18.74 -4.71 26.67
N ILE A 67 -19.02 -4.18 27.87
CA ILE A 67 -18.03 -3.99 28.93
C ILE A 67 -17.49 -5.33 29.43
N PHE A 68 -18.39 -6.28 29.74
CA PHE A 68 -18.03 -7.59 30.28
C PHE A 68 -17.11 -8.39 29.35
N VAL A 69 -17.44 -8.50 28.06
CA VAL A 69 -16.62 -9.22 27.07
C VAL A 69 -15.21 -8.65 27.00
N ARG A 70 -15.07 -7.32 27.10
CA ARG A 70 -13.77 -6.64 27.05
C ARG A 70 -12.96 -6.89 28.33
N ILE A 71 -13.59 -6.83 29.50
CA ILE A 71 -12.93 -7.18 30.77
C ILE A 71 -12.51 -8.65 30.76
N ALA A 72 -13.38 -9.56 30.33
CA ALA A 72 -13.07 -10.97 30.19
C ALA A 72 -11.90 -11.21 29.24
N THR A 73 -11.85 -10.48 28.11
CA THR A 73 -10.73 -10.54 27.15
C THR A 73 -9.42 -10.04 27.77
N ILE A 74 -9.46 -8.95 28.56
CA ILE A 74 -8.28 -8.42 29.27
C ILE A 74 -7.76 -9.43 30.31
N LEU A 75 -8.65 -10.06 31.06
CA LEU A 75 -8.30 -11.06 32.07
C LEU A 75 -7.80 -12.37 31.43
N ALA A 76 -8.40 -12.81 30.33
CA ALA A 76 -7.98 -13.99 29.57
C ALA A 76 -6.65 -13.77 28.83
N GLY A 77 -6.36 -12.54 28.39
CA GLY A 77 -5.10 -12.16 27.76
C GLY A 77 -3.86 -12.27 28.66
N GLY A 78 -4.05 -12.50 29.97
CA GLY A 78 -2.99 -12.75 30.95
C GLY A 78 -2.39 -14.17 30.90
N ASN A 79 -2.75 -15.00 29.90
CA ASN A 79 -2.25 -16.36 29.82
C ASN A 79 -0.72 -16.36 29.64
N ARG A 80 -0.02 -16.79 30.69
CA ARG A 80 1.44 -16.98 30.74
C ARG A 80 1.83 -17.95 29.64
N LYS A 81 2.18 -17.41 28.46
CA LYS A 81 2.74 -18.17 27.35
C LYS A 81 3.89 -19.02 27.89
N ARG A 82 3.71 -20.34 27.91
CA ARG A 82 4.64 -21.28 28.56
C ARG A 82 5.97 -21.27 27.80
N GLU A 83 7.00 -20.72 28.44
CA GLU A 83 8.37 -20.76 27.95
C GLU A 83 8.90 -22.20 27.96
N VAL A 84 9.76 -22.53 26.99
CA VAL A 84 10.31 -23.88 26.82
C VAL A 84 11.84 -23.81 26.88
N GLN A 85 12.47 -24.79 27.54
CA GLN A 85 13.94 -24.85 27.63
C GLN A 85 14.59 -25.31 26.33
N THR A 86 14.00 -26.30 25.65
CA THR A 86 14.50 -26.84 24.38
C THR A 86 13.69 -26.32 23.20
N LEU A 87 14.37 -25.96 22.11
CA LEU A 87 13.73 -25.52 20.88
C LEU A 87 12.91 -26.66 20.26
N SER A 88 11.60 -26.48 20.16
CA SER A 88 10.67 -27.45 19.57
C SER A 88 9.89 -26.84 18.42
N LYS A 89 9.55 -27.68 17.44
CA LYS A 89 8.80 -27.30 16.25
C LYS A 89 7.46 -26.64 16.60
N CYS A 90 7.19 -25.49 16.01
CA CYS A 90 5.88 -24.86 16.07
C CYS A 90 4.95 -25.40 14.98
N PRO A 91 3.63 -25.46 15.23
CA PRO A 91 2.67 -25.76 14.17
C PRO A 91 2.71 -24.66 13.11
N GLY A 92 2.45 -25.01 11.85
CA GLY A 92 2.46 -24.06 10.72
C GLY A 92 3.85 -23.66 10.22
N TYR A 93 3.88 -22.91 9.11
CA TYR A 93 5.11 -22.51 8.42
C TYR A 93 5.70 -21.19 8.95
N TYR A 94 4.86 -20.26 9.41
CA TYR A 94 5.27 -18.91 9.82
C TYR A 94 5.36 -18.70 11.33
N CYS A 95 5.08 -19.74 12.13
CA CYS A 95 5.21 -19.68 13.57
C CYS A 95 6.63 -20.01 14.00
N GLY A 96 7.19 -19.21 14.91
CA GLY A 96 8.50 -19.46 15.48
C GLY A 96 8.57 -19.15 16.96
N ARG A 97 9.76 -19.36 17.52
CA ARG A 97 10.12 -19.00 18.88
C ARG A 97 11.29 -18.03 18.87
N HIS A 98 11.27 -17.03 19.74
CA HIS A 98 12.42 -16.15 19.96
C HIS A 98 13.02 -16.43 21.34
N LEU A 99 14.28 -16.07 21.51
CA LEU A 99 14.98 -16.20 22.79
C LEU A 99 14.49 -15.12 23.75
N VAL A 100 14.10 -15.55 24.96
CA VAL A 100 13.76 -14.69 26.08
C VAL A 100 14.87 -14.86 27.12
N ALA A 101 15.64 -13.80 27.34
CA ALA A 101 16.67 -13.77 28.37
C ALA A 101 16.04 -13.35 29.70
N ASN A 102 16.09 -14.22 30.72
CA ASN A 102 15.61 -13.91 32.05
C ASN A 102 16.73 -14.17 33.06
N GLY A 103 17.53 -13.15 33.34
CA GLY A 103 18.76 -13.28 34.13
C GLY A 103 19.82 -14.12 33.41
N ASN A 104 20.31 -15.18 34.06
CA ASN A 104 21.38 -16.05 33.54
C ASN A 104 20.84 -17.22 32.70
N GLU A 105 19.52 -17.38 32.58
CA GLU A 105 18.88 -18.46 31.83
C GLU A 105 18.30 -17.95 30.50
N THR A 106 18.60 -18.65 29.42
CA THR A 106 17.98 -18.43 28.11
C THR A 106 16.85 -19.44 27.91
N LYS A 107 15.61 -18.96 27.80
CA LYS A 107 14.44 -19.78 27.48
C LYS A 107 13.86 -19.37 26.13
N TRP A 108 13.12 -20.27 25.51
CA TRP A 108 12.39 -19.98 24.28
C TRP A 108 10.98 -19.53 24.61
N SER A 109 10.50 -18.50 23.91
CA SER A 109 9.12 -18.06 23.98
C SER A 109 8.15 -19.20 23.60
N ALA A 110 6.89 -19.08 23.98
CA ALA A 110 5.85 -19.90 23.34
C ALA A 110 5.81 -19.63 21.82
N CYS A 111 5.25 -20.58 21.07
CA CYS A 111 5.07 -20.41 19.62
C CYS A 111 4.20 -19.18 19.33
N GLY A 112 4.61 -18.40 18.34
CA GLY A 112 3.88 -17.23 17.88
C GLY A 112 4.55 -16.57 16.67
N SER A 113 4.15 -15.34 16.36
CA SER A 113 4.82 -14.54 15.34
C SER A 113 6.20 -14.09 15.79
N CYS A 114 7.15 -14.04 14.87
CA CYS A 114 8.46 -13.42 15.09
C CYS A 114 8.36 -11.89 15.20
N PRO A 115 9.33 -11.26 15.88
CA PRO A 115 9.43 -9.81 15.91
C PRO A 115 9.66 -9.24 14.51
N ARG A 116 9.30 -7.95 14.33
CA ARG A 116 9.50 -7.23 13.06
C ARG A 116 10.97 -7.30 12.62
N GLY A 117 11.22 -7.55 11.33
CA GLY A 117 12.58 -7.71 10.80
C GLY A 117 13.19 -9.10 11.05
N SER A 118 12.40 -10.06 11.53
CA SER A 118 12.81 -11.45 11.72
C SER A 118 11.90 -12.41 10.97
N ARG A 119 12.48 -13.54 10.54
CA ARG A 119 11.78 -14.65 9.88
C ARG A 119 12.08 -15.96 10.62
N VAL A 120 11.17 -16.93 10.48
CA VAL A 120 11.37 -18.28 11.01
C VAL A 120 12.40 -19.01 10.15
N ASN A 121 13.41 -19.61 10.77
CA ASN A 121 14.39 -20.47 10.09
C ASN A 121 13.92 -21.95 10.06
N ASN A 122 14.65 -22.82 9.37
CA ASN A 122 14.44 -24.27 9.29
C ASN A 122 14.40 -24.96 10.66
N THR A 123 14.99 -24.36 11.69
CA THR A 123 14.96 -24.83 13.09
C THR A 123 13.81 -24.25 13.91
N TRP A 124 12.85 -23.56 13.28
CA TRP A 124 11.67 -22.94 13.93
C TRP A 124 12.00 -21.80 14.91
N ALA A 125 13.25 -21.34 14.91
CA ALA A 125 13.68 -20.15 15.64
C ALA A 125 13.43 -18.89 14.80
N CYS A 126 13.03 -17.81 15.45
CA CYS A 126 12.98 -16.48 14.87
C CYS A 126 14.38 -15.90 14.78
N THR A 127 14.85 -15.69 13.56
CA THR A 127 16.16 -15.11 13.26
C THR A 127 15.97 -13.78 12.55
N GLU A 128 16.74 -12.76 12.94
CA GLU A 128 16.73 -11.49 12.23
C GLU A 128 17.22 -11.66 10.79
N CYS A 129 16.54 -11.01 9.86
CA CYS A 129 16.95 -11.02 8.46
C CYS A 129 18.18 -10.14 8.29
N SER A 130 19.28 -10.66 7.75
CA SER A 130 20.55 -9.93 7.54
C SER A 130 20.86 -9.63 6.07
N ASN A 131 19.97 -10.04 5.16
CA ASN A 131 20.21 -9.98 3.74
C ASN A 131 19.88 -8.57 3.20
N SER A 132 20.43 -8.24 2.04
CA SER A 132 20.03 -7.06 1.27
C SER A 132 18.95 -7.43 0.25
N PRO A 133 18.08 -6.49 -0.17
CA PRO A 133 17.15 -6.71 -1.27
C PRO A 133 17.89 -7.10 -2.55
N THR A 134 17.31 -8.04 -3.28
CA THR A 134 17.77 -8.40 -4.63
C THR A 134 17.51 -7.24 -5.60
N GLU A 135 18.10 -7.29 -6.80
CA GLU A 135 17.85 -6.25 -7.81
C GLU A 135 16.37 -6.23 -8.22
N TYR A 136 15.71 -7.39 -8.26
CA TYR A 136 14.27 -7.50 -8.52
C TYR A 136 13.43 -6.82 -7.43
N ASP A 137 13.81 -6.98 -6.15
CA ASP A 137 13.15 -6.30 -5.03
C ASP A 137 13.26 -4.76 -5.17
N TRP A 138 14.44 -4.27 -5.57
CA TRP A 138 14.63 -2.84 -5.84
C TRP A 138 13.79 -2.34 -7.01
N MET A 139 13.67 -3.12 -8.09
CA MET A 139 12.79 -2.79 -9.19
C MET A 139 11.33 -2.76 -8.74
N TYR A 140 10.88 -3.71 -7.92
CA TYR A 140 9.55 -3.69 -7.33
C TYR A 140 9.30 -2.42 -6.50
N LEU A 141 10.23 -2.04 -5.62
CA LEU A 141 10.11 -0.80 -4.84
C LEU A 141 10.07 0.44 -5.74
N CYS A 142 10.92 0.48 -6.77
CA CYS A 142 10.92 1.54 -7.78
C CYS A 142 9.57 1.63 -8.51
N PHE A 143 8.99 0.48 -8.88
CA PHE A 143 7.65 0.41 -9.49
C PHE A 143 6.57 0.98 -8.58
N MET A 144 6.60 0.68 -7.28
CA MET A 144 5.62 1.22 -6.33
C MET A 144 5.77 2.75 -6.15
N VAL A 145 7.00 3.27 -6.14
CA VAL A 145 7.27 4.72 -6.15
C VAL A 145 6.75 5.36 -7.44
N LEU A 146 6.98 4.71 -8.58
CA LEU A 146 6.55 5.16 -9.90
C LEU A 146 5.02 5.20 -10.03
N ILE A 147 4.30 4.20 -9.51
CA ILE A 147 2.82 4.25 -9.44
C ILE A 147 2.36 5.48 -8.66
N GLY A 148 2.99 5.76 -7.51
CA GLY A 148 2.70 6.95 -6.71
C GLY A 148 2.92 8.26 -7.48
N LEU A 149 4.02 8.35 -8.24
CA LEU A 149 4.32 9.51 -9.09
C LEU A 149 3.29 9.68 -10.22
N LEU A 150 3.00 8.60 -10.96
CA LEU A 150 2.04 8.61 -12.06
C LEU A 150 0.63 8.97 -11.57
N ALA A 151 0.26 8.50 -10.38
CA ALA A 151 -0.98 8.88 -9.70
C ALA A 151 -1.05 10.38 -9.39
N GLN A 152 0.05 10.99 -8.95
CA GLN A 152 0.12 12.44 -8.75
C GLN A 152 0.04 13.21 -10.08
N TRP A 153 0.77 12.79 -11.11
CA TRP A 153 0.70 13.42 -12.44
C TRP A 153 -0.69 13.31 -13.04
N TYR A 154 -1.31 12.13 -12.98
CA TYR A 154 -2.69 11.94 -13.38
C TYR A 154 -3.64 12.89 -12.65
N SER A 155 -3.47 13.05 -11.33
CA SER A 155 -4.27 13.98 -10.52
C SER A 155 -4.10 15.44 -10.96
N ILE A 156 -2.90 15.83 -11.41
CA ILE A 156 -2.62 17.17 -11.93
C ILE A 156 -3.29 17.34 -13.30
N ASP A 157 -3.09 16.39 -14.22
CA ASP A 157 -3.58 16.48 -15.59
C ASP A 157 -5.11 16.50 -15.66
N ILE A 158 -5.79 15.63 -14.90
CA ILE A 158 -7.26 15.56 -14.92
C ILE A 158 -7.92 16.77 -14.23
N MET A 159 -7.24 17.39 -13.27
CA MET A 159 -7.79 18.53 -12.51
C MET A 159 -7.36 19.89 -13.07
N THR A 160 -6.33 19.94 -13.91
CA THR A 160 -5.85 21.16 -14.55
C THR A 160 -6.51 21.29 -15.92
N SER A 161 -7.39 22.28 -16.06
CA SER A 161 -8.21 22.49 -17.27
C SER A 161 -7.46 22.96 -18.52
N ASN A 162 -6.12 23.02 -18.51
CA ASN A 162 -5.33 23.60 -19.60
C ASN A 162 -4.62 22.51 -20.41
N ALA A 163 -5.01 22.36 -21.67
CA ALA A 163 -4.44 21.40 -22.62
C ALA A 163 -3.01 21.74 -23.12
N GLN A 164 -2.47 22.92 -22.77
CA GLN A 164 -1.14 23.37 -23.19
C GLN A 164 -0.15 23.35 -22.02
N LEU A 165 1.10 22.94 -22.32
CA LEU A 165 2.22 22.84 -21.38
C LEU A 165 2.67 24.24 -20.89
N SER A 166 1.87 24.88 -20.03
CA SER A 166 2.23 26.13 -19.38
C SER A 166 3.39 25.92 -18.40
N LEU A 167 4.26 26.92 -18.26
CA LEU A 167 5.33 26.93 -17.25
C LEU A 167 4.80 26.62 -15.84
N LYS A 168 3.56 27.04 -15.54
CA LYS A 168 2.89 26.73 -14.26
C LYS A 168 2.61 25.24 -14.11
N THR A 169 2.00 24.62 -15.12
CA THR A 169 1.69 23.18 -15.14
C THR A 169 2.97 22.35 -15.07
N PHE A 170 4.01 22.76 -15.83
CA PHE A 170 5.32 22.13 -15.77
C PHE A 170 5.93 22.22 -14.36
N GLY A 171 5.86 23.37 -13.70
CA GLY A 171 6.33 23.56 -12.33
C GLY A 171 5.66 22.64 -11.32
N ILE A 172 4.35 22.39 -11.46
CA ILE A 172 3.61 21.44 -10.61
C ILE A 172 4.05 19.99 -10.89
N HIS A 173 4.29 19.60 -12.14
CA HIS A 173 4.79 18.25 -12.46
C HIS A 173 6.18 18.00 -11.88
N VAL A 174 7.07 18.99 -11.99
CA VAL A 174 8.41 18.94 -11.39
C VAL A 174 8.32 18.86 -9.87
N SER A 175 7.38 19.58 -9.24
CA SER A 175 7.20 19.46 -7.78
C SER A 175 6.74 18.07 -7.35
N ALA A 176 5.86 17.42 -8.11
CA ALA A 176 5.46 16.03 -7.85
C ALA A 176 6.65 15.07 -7.89
N LEU A 177 7.56 15.26 -8.85
CA LEU A 177 8.78 14.48 -8.98
C LEU A 177 9.69 14.68 -7.76
N ILE A 178 9.90 15.93 -7.33
CA ILE A 178 10.73 16.28 -6.16
C ILE A 178 10.10 15.72 -4.87
N GLU A 179 8.79 15.91 -4.67
CA GLU A 179 8.03 15.39 -3.53
C GLU A 179 8.18 13.87 -3.42
N THR A 180 8.04 13.16 -4.53
CA THR A 180 8.14 11.70 -4.59
C THR A 180 9.57 11.22 -4.34
N PHE A 181 10.57 11.88 -4.94
CA PHE A 181 11.98 11.55 -4.75
C PHE A 181 12.42 11.78 -3.30
N LEU A 182 12.04 12.92 -2.71
CA LEU A 182 12.33 13.21 -1.31
C LEU A 182 11.62 12.23 -0.39
N SER A 183 10.37 11.88 -0.69
CA SER A 183 9.64 10.84 0.05
C SER A 183 10.37 9.49 -0.01
N ALA A 184 10.86 9.06 -1.17
CA ALA A 184 11.63 7.82 -1.31
C ALA A 184 12.92 7.84 -0.48
N ILE A 185 13.69 8.93 -0.54
CA ILE A 185 14.91 9.09 0.28
C ILE A 185 14.58 9.01 1.78
N VAL A 186 13.61 9.80 2.25
CA VAL A 186 13.22 9.80 3.66
C VAL A 186 12.74 8.41 4.07
N THR A 187 11.98 7.72 3.21
CA THR A 187 11.53 6.34 3.46
C THR A 187 12.71 5.39 3.68
N LEU A 188 13.77 5.47 2.87
CA LEU A 188 14.96 4.64 3.06
C LEU A 188 15.69 4.97 4.37
N LEU A 189 15.87 6.25 4.67
CA LEU A 189 16.60 6.70 5.87
C LEU A 189 15.93 6.31 7.20
N ILE A 190 14.61 6.14 7.21
CA ILE A 190 13.88 5.73 8.43
C ILE A 190 13.74 4.21 8.57
N HIS A 191 14.04 3.43 7.54
CA HIS A 191 14.05 1.97 7.63
C HIS A 191 15.42 1.48 8.11
N GLN A 192 15.46 0.27 8.67
CA GLN A 192 16.71 -0.29 9.16
C GLN A 192 17.63 -0.68 7.99
N PRO A 193 18.94 -0.32 8.04
CA PRO A 193 19.61 0.45 9.10
C PRO A 193 19.41 1.97 8.98
N TYR A 194 19.00 2.58 10.10
CA TYR A 194 18.62 4.00 10.18
C TYR A 194 19.73 4.93 9.70
N GLY A 195 19.36 5.95 8.91
CA GLY A 195 20.26 6.99 8.41
C GLY A 195 21.11 6.58 7.20
N THR A 196 20.92 5.37 6.66
CA THR A 196 21.60 4.90 5.44
C THR A 196 20.61 4.72 4.29
N LEU A 197 21.11 4.73 3.05
CA LEU A 197 20.30 4.40 1.85
C LEU A 197 20.30 2.89 1.54
N SER A 198 20.81 2.08 2.47
CA SER A 198 20.78 0.62 2.36
C SER A 198 19.53 0.07 3.06
N LEU A 199 19.05 -1.08 2.63
CA LEU A 199 17.93 -1.76 3.26
C LEU A 199 18.34 -3.16 3.70
N LYS A 200 17.86 -3.56 4.87
CA LYS A 200 17.91 -4.94 5.36
C LYS A 200 16.59 -5.61 4.99
N SER A 201 16.61 -6.75 4.30
CA SER A 201 15.41 -7.49 3.89
C SER A 201 15.48 -8.99 4.18
N CYS A 202 14.30 -9.59 4.29
CA CYS A 202 14.08 -11.02 4.26
C CYS A 202 13.83 -11.44 2.80
N THR A 203 14.38 -12.59 2.40
CA THR A 203 14.19 -13.14 1.06
C THR A 203 12.73 -13.52 0.82
N VAL A 204 12.22 -13.24 -0.38
CA VAL A 204 10.91 -13.71 -0.83
C VAL A 204 11.07 -15.11 -1.41
N GLU A 205 10.44 -16.12 -0.80
CA GLU A 205 10.55 -17.51 -1.26
C GLU A 205 9.31 -17.92 -2.05
N GLN A 206 8.13 -17.48 -1.61
CA GLN A 206 6.86 -17.90 -2.17
C GLN A 206 5.77 -16.85 -2.01
N LEU A 207 4.70 -16.97 -2.81
CA LEU A 207 3.56 -16.05 -2.76
C LEU A 207 2.87 -16.00 -1.38
N SER A 208 2.83 -17.13 -0.66
CA SER A 208 2.21 -17.19 0.65
C SER A 208 2.96 -16.35 1.72
N ASP A 209 4.22 -15.98 1.48
CA ASP A 209 5.01 -15.13 2.38
C ASP A 209 4.39 -13.72 2.51
N TRP A 210 3.64 -13.28 1.48
CA TRP A 210 2.91 -12.02 1.47
C TRP A 210 1.58 -12.09 2.24
N TYR A 211 1.09 -13.30 2.49
CA TYR A 211 -0.25 -13.57 3.01
C TYR A 211 -0.23 -14.49 4.24
N THR A 212 0.76 -14.31 5.13
CA THR A 212 0.95 -15.14 6.33
C THR A 212 -0.29 -15.23 7.23
N VAL A 213 -1.15 -14.21 7.24
CA VAL A 213 -2.44 -14.18 7.96
C VAL A 213 -3.36 -15.34 7.55
N LEU A 214 -3.33 -15.74 6.27
CA LEU A 214 -4.15 -16.84 5.74
C LEU A 214 -3.59 -18.23 6.12
N HIS A 215 -2.37 -18.27 6.66
CA HIS A 215 -1.65 -19.50 6.99
C HIS A 215 -1.46 -19.68 8.50
N ASN A 216 -2.34 -19.07 9.32
CA ASN A 216 -2.36 -19.31 10.77
C ASN A 216 -2.84 -20.75 11.06
N PRO A 217 -2.07 -21.57 11.78
CA PRO A 217 -2.45 -22.93 12.10
C PRO A 217 -3.50 -22.99 13.22
N ASN A 218 -4.33 -24.03 13.20
CA ASN A 218 -5.29 -24.36 14.26
C ASN A 218 -4.96 -25.76 14.83
N PRO A 219 -3.95 -25.89 15.71
CA PRO A 219 -3.61 -27.17 16.30
C PRO A 219 -4.78 -27.71 17.12
N ASN A 220 -5.14 -28.98 16.91
CA ASN A 220 -6.24 -29.67 17.61
C ASN A 220 -7.64 -29.04 17.45
N TYR A 221 -7.83 -28.09 16.53
CA TYR A 221 -9.10 -27.39 16.28
C TYR A 221 -9.68 -26.62 17.48
N GLU A 222 -8.89 -26.36 18.52
CA GLU A 222 -9.32 -25.62 19.71
C GLU A 222 -9.14 -24.11 19.53
N GLU A 223 -7.91 -23.67 19.28
CA GLU A 223 -7.55 -22.26 19.16
C GLU A 223 -6.63 -22.01 17.96
N VAL A 224 -6.91 -20.94 17.21
CA VAL A 224 -6.06 -20.50 16.10
C VAL A 224 -4.83 -19.81 16.66
N LEU A 225 -3.66 -20.35 16.37
CA LEU A 225 -2.40 -19.72 16.74
C LEU A 225 -2.07 -18.61 15.75
N HIS A 226 -2.09 -17.37 16.22
CA HIS A 226 -1.78 -16.21 15.38
C HIS A 226 -0.27 -16.02 15.21
N CYS A 227 0.22 -16.34 14.01
CA CYS A 227 1.62 -16.21 13.59
C CYS A 227 1.80 -15.28 12.39
N ALA A 228 0.77 -14.50 12.07
CA ALA A 228 0.84 -13.48 11.05
C ALA A 228 2.01 -12.53 11.31
N GLN A 229 2.90 -12.41 10.33
CA GLN A 229 4.07 -11.55 10.37
C GLN A 229 4.42 -11.10 8.96
N GLU A 230 5.28 -10.08 8.87
CA GLU A 230 5.83 -9.63 7.60
C GLU A 230 7.03 -10.53 7.22
N ALA A 231 6.77 -11.68 6.59
CA ALA A 231 7.84 -12.61 6.19
C ALA A 231 8.75 -12.04 5.09
N VAL A 232 8.22 -11.11 4.28
CA VAL A 232 8.92 -10.36 3.22
C VAL A 232 9.40 -8.98 3.69
N TYR A 233 9.76 -8.84 4.98
CA TYR A 233 10.18 -7.55 5.52
C TYR A 233 11.35 -6.94 4.72
N PRO A 234 11.35 -5.64 4.41
CA PRO A 234 10.33 -4.63 4.67
C PRO A 234 9.41 -4.37 3.46
N LEU A 235 9.45 -5.22 2.42
CA LEU A 235 8.86 -4.96 1.10
C LEU A 235 7.35 -4.69 1.14
N TYR A 236 6.65 -5.26 2.12
CA TYR A 236 5.23 -5.00 2.31
C TYR A 236 4.99 -3.67 3.03
N SER A 237 5.63 -3.46 4.19
CA SER A 237 5.38 -2.28 5.05
C SER A 237 5.98 -0.98 4.52
N ILE A 238 7.12 -1.04 3.81
CA ILE A 238 7.85 0.14 3.31
C ILE A 238 7.02 0.98 2.35
N VAL A 239 6.15 0.34 1.54
CA VAL A 239 5.28 1.03 0.58
C VAL A 239 4.25 1.92 1.28
N PHE A 240 3.64 1.44 2.37
CA PHE A 240 2.69 2.23 3.15
C PHE A 240 3.36 3.46 3.77
N VAL A 241 4.58 3.27 4.27
CA VAL A 241 5.39 4.34 4.85
C VAL A 241 5.74 5.37 3.77
N HIS A 242 6.15 4.92 2.59
CA HIS A 242 6.40 5.79 1.44
C HIS A 242 5.17 6.61 1.06
N TYR A 243 4.00 5.99 0.91
CA TYR A 243 2.77 6.72 0.57
C TYR A 243 2.35 7.70 1.67
N GLY A 244 2.54 7.35 2.95
CA GLY A 244 2.33 8.27 4.06
C GLY A 244 3.25 9.50 4.01
N ILE A 245 4.54 9.30 3.74
CA ILE A 245 5.50 10.40 3.58
C ILE A 245 5.19 11.21 2.32
N SER A 246 4.76 10.58 1.22
CA SER A 246 4.38 11.26 -0.02
C SER A 246 3.19 12.20 0.21
N VAL A 247 2.21 11.82 1.04
CA VAL A 247 1.12 12.71 1.46
C VAL A 247 1.64 13.87 2.32
N PHE A 248 2.57 13.62 3.23
CA PHE A 248 3.19 14.68 4.03
C PHE A 248 3.97 15.68 3.16
N MET A 249 4.75 15.19 2.20
CA MET A 249 5.50 16.02 1.25
C MET A 249 4.56 16.82 0.35
N LEU A 250 3.44 16.23 -0.08
CA LEU A 250 2.38 16.92 -0.83
C LEU A 250 1.85 18.13 -0.05
N PHE A 251 1.56 18.00 1.25
CA PHE A 251 1.12 19.13 2.07
C PHE A 251 2.22 20.17 2.34
N SER A 252 3.48 19.75 2.35
CA SER A 252 4.60 20.63 2.69
C SER A 252 5.09 21.44 1.48
N ILE A 253 5.28 20.79 0.34
CA ILE A 253 5.93 21.36 -0.84
C ILE A 253 4.90 21.97 -1.80
N ARG A 254 3.76 21.30 -2.03
CA ARG A 254 2.79 21.74 -3.06
C ARG A 254 2.21 23.14 -2.80
N PRO A 255 1.82 23.51 -1.57
CA PRO A 255 1.34 24.87 -1.30
C PRO A 255 2.39 25.95 -1.54
N LEU A 256 3.67 25.65 -1.24
CA LEU A 256 4.78 26.57 -1.49
C LEU A 256 4.97 26.80 -2.99
N VAL A 257 4.96 25.72 -3.78
CA VAL A 257 5.06 25.77 -5.24
C VAL A 257 3.88 26.54 -5.84
N ASN A 258 2.66 26.27 -5.39
CA ASN A 258 1.47 27.02 -5.83
C ASN A 258 1.59 28.52 -5.52
N LYS A 259 2.17 28.89 -4.37
CA LYS A 259 2.45 30.29 -4.03
C LYS A 259 3.48 30.92 -4.97
N ILE A 260 4.58 30.22 -5.26
CA ILE A 260 5.65 30.69 -6.16
C ILE A 260 5.12 30.93 -7.58
N PHE A 261 4.35 29.99 -8.12
CA PHE A 261 3.75 30.09 -9.46
C PHE A 261 2.44 30.88 -9.51
N GLN A 262 2.03 31.49 -8.39
CA GLN A 262 0.80 32.28 -8.24
C GLN A 262 -0.46 31.54 -8.70
N ILE A 263 -0.55 30.26 -8.39
CA ILE A 263 -1.69 29.39 -8.68
C ILE A 263 -2.71 29.55 -7.54
N LYS A 264 -3.92 29.99 -7.85
CA LYS A 264 -4.95 30.35 -6.86
C LYS A 264 -6.26 29.60 -7.10
N GLY A 265 -7.07 29.53 -6.05
CA GLY A 265 -8.43 28.98 -6.12
C GLY A 265 -8.45 27.48 -6.37
N GLN A 266 -9.46 27.03 -7.11
CA GLN A 266 -9.72 25.60 -7.34
C GLN A 266 -8.60 24.90 -8.12
N SER A 267 -7.89 25.59 -9.02
CA SER A 267 -6.77 25.01 -9.77
C SER A 267 -5.58 24.63 -8.88
N ALA A 268 -5.43 25.27 -7.71
CA ALA A 268 -4.37 24.95 -6.75
C ALA A 268 -4.74 23.77 -5.85
N SER A 269 -6.01 23.68 -5.44
CA SER A 269 -6.45 22.73 -4.41
C SER A 269 -6.99 21.41 -4.97
N ARG A 270 -7.64 21.41 -6.14
CA ARG A 270 -8.23 20.19 -6.73
C ARG A 270 -7.21 19.06 -6.97
N PRO A 271 -6.00 19.31 -7.51
CA PRO A 271 -5.00 18.25 -7.66
C PRO A 271 -4.56 17.65 -6.32
N ILE A 272 -4.46 18.48 -5.27
CA ILE A 272 -4.09 18.05 -3.92
C ILE A 272 -5.17 17.12 -3.35
N TYR A 273 -6.45 17.51 -3.44
CA TYR A 273 -7.56 16.68 -2.98
C TYR A 273 -7.65 15.36 -3.76
N ALA A 274 -7.48 15.39 -5.09
CA ALA A 274 -7.47 14.18 -5.90
C ALA A 274 -6.38 13.20 -5.44
N ALA A 275 -5.15 13.67 -5.22
CA ALA A 275 -4.06 12.84 -4.71
C ALA A 275 -4.36 12.29 -3.29
N LEU A 276 -5.00 13.06 -2.42
CA LEU A 276 -5.39 12.62 -1.07
C LEU A 276 -6.42 11.49 -1.06
N TYR A 277 -7.26 11.40 -2.07
CA TYR A 277 -8.14 10.23 -2.25
C TYR A 277 -7.41 9.06 -2.90
N LEU A 278 -6.47 9.33 -3.81
CA LEU A 278 -5.80 8.30 -4.59
C LEU A 278 -4.77 7.50 -3.77
N PHE A 279 -3.98 8.15 -2.90
CA PHE A 279 -2.99 7.45 -2.07
C PHE A 279 -3.59 6.38 -1.14
N PRO A 280 -4.69 6.63 -0.40
CA PRO A 280 -5.38 5.60 0.37
C PRO A 280 -5.91 4.44 -0.48
N ILE A 281 -6.41 4.72 -1.68
CA ILE A 281 -6.87 3.68 -2.61
C ILE A 281 -5.69 2.81 -3.05
N LEU A 282 -4.56 3.42 -3.43
CA LEU A 282 -3.33 2.70 -3.78
C LEU A 282 -2.80 1.86 -2.61
N ALA A 283 -2.83 2.40 -1.40
CA ALA A 283 -2.45 1.67 -0.19
C ALA A 283 -3.38 0.48 0.07
N LEU A 284 -4.69 0.63 -0.14
CA LEU A 284 -5.65 -0.47 0.00
C LEU A 284 -5.40 -1.57 -1.04
N ILE A 285 -5.20 -1.19 -2.30
CA ILE A 285 -4.86 -2.12 -3.39
C ILE A 285 -3.58 -2.89 -3.04
N HIS A 286 -2.53 -2.19 -2.60
CA HIS A 286 -1.29 -2.82 -2.15
C HIS A 286 -1.54 -3.76 -0.97
N GLY A 287 -2.28 -3.34 0.06
CA GLY A 287 -2.56 -4.19 1.22
C GLY A 287 -3.31 -5.50 0.93
N ILE A 288 -4.09 -5.54 -0.15
CA ILE A 288 -4.80 -6.74 -0.58
C ILE A 288 -3.99 -7.54 -1.59
N MET A 289 -3.31 -6.86 -2.52
CA MET A 289 -2.72 -7.48 -3.71
C MET A 289 -1.18 -7.45 -3.75
N ALA A 290 -0.49 -7.05 -2.68
CA ALA A 290 0.96 -6.85 -2.68
C ALA A 290 1.76 -8.01 -3.29
N GLY A 291 1.47 -9.25 -2.87
CA GLY A 291 2.15 -10.43 -3.42
C GLY A 291 1.86 -10.63 -4.90
N LEU A 292 0.60 -10.49 -5.32
CA LEU A 292 0.23 -10.56 -6.73
C LEU A 292 0.92 -9.47 -7.56
N ILE A 293 0.96 -8.23 -7.06
CA ILE A 293 1.64 -7.10 -7.70
C ILE A 293 3.14 -7.40 -7.81
N TYR A 294 3.78 -7.91 -6.76
CA TYR A 294 5.20 -8.24 -6.76
C TYR A 294 5.58 -9.23 -7.87
N TYR A 295 4.76 -10.25 -8.15
CA TYR A 295 5.03 -11.20 -9.22
C TYR A 295 4.54 -10.75 -10.61
N SER A 296 3.63 -9.77 -10.69
CA SER A 296 3.01 -9.35 -11.96
C SER A 296 3.39 -7.95 -12.42
N PHE A 297 4.10 -7.13 -11.63
CA PHE A 297 4.43 -5.76 -11.98
C PHE A 297 5.14 -5.59 -13.33
N PRO A 298 6.07 -6.49 -13.76
CA PRO A 298 6.71 -6.35 -15.06
C PRO A 298 5.69 -6.46 -16.20
N SER A 299 4.75 -7.40 -16.08
CA SER A 299 3.66 -7.58 -17.04
C SER A 299 2.67 -6.42 -16.99
N ILE A 300 2.33 -5.92 -15.80
CA ILE A 300 1.42 -4.79 -15.61
C ILE A 300 2.00 -3.54 -16.30
N ILE A 301 3.27 -3.19 -16.04
CA ILE A 301 3.86 -1.98 -16.62
C ILE A 301 4.03 -2.09 -18.14
N ILE A 302 4.38 -3.28 -18.67
CA ILE A 302 4.45 -3.53 -20.11
C ILE A 302 3.07 -3.32 -20.74
N LEU A 303 2.02 -3.94 -20.20
CA LEU A 303 0.67 -3.89 -20.74
C LEU A 303 0.10 -2.46 -20.69
N LEU A 304 0.24 -1.78 -19.55
CA LEU A 304 -0.23 -0.40 -19.40
C LEU A 304 0.52 0.55 -20.34
N SER A 305 1.85 0.42 -20.45
CA SER A 305 2.66 1.23 -21.36
C SER A 305 2.28 0.99 -22.83
N LEU A 306 2.07 -0.27 -23.25
CA LEU A 306 1.63 -0.57 -24.62
C LEU A 306 0.24 -0.02 -24.92
N MET A 307 -0.69 -0.12 -23.96
CA MET A 307 -2.05 0.40 -24.11
C MET A 307 -2.07 1.93 -24.20
N SER A 308 -1.36 2.63 -23.32
CA SER A 308 -1.28 4.09 -23.35
C SER A 308 -0.51 4.61 -24.57
N HIS A 309 0.52 3.89 -25.00
CA HIS A 309 1.24 4.17 -26.23
C HIS A 309 0.34 4.02 -27.46
N ALA A 310 -0.42 2.92 -27.58
CA ALA A 310 -1.36 2.73 -28.67
C ALA A 310 -2.46 3.82 -28.68
N PHE A 311 -2.98 4.18 -27.50
CA PHE A 311 -3.96 5.26 -27.36
C PHE A 311 -3.40 6.62 -27.81
N HIS A 312 -2.13 6.92 -27.48
CA HIS A 312 -1.47 8.16 -27.88
C HIS A 312 -1.44 8.36 -29.40
N PHE A 313 -1.13 7.30 -30.16
CA PHE A 313 -1.11 7.37 -31.62
C PHE A 313 -2.52 7.29 -32.22
N ALA A 314 -3.42 6.48 -31.65
CA ALA A 314 -4.80 6.36 -32.12
C ALA A 314 -5.61 7.66 -31.96
N SER A 315 -5.24 8.51 -31.00
CA SER A 315 -5.92 9.79 -30.76
C SER A 315 -5.53 10.90 -31.74
N ARG A 316 -4.67 10.63 -32.73
CA ARG A 316 -4.25 11.62 -33.74
C ARG A 316 -5.28 11.75 -34.85
N THR A 317 -5.50 12.97 -35.31
CA THR A 317 -6.44 13.26 -36.40
C THR A 317 -5.92 12.78 -37.75
N ASP A 318 -4.62 12.96 -38.03
CA ASP A 318 -3.96 12.45 -39.23
C ASP A 318 -3.26 11.12 -38.91
N GLN A 319 -3.78 10.04 -39.49
CA GLN A 319 -3.30 8.67 -39.30
C GLN A 319 -2.24 8.26 -40.33
N SER A 320 -1.84 9.17 -41.24
CA SER A 320 -0.81 8.88 -42.22
C SER A 320 0.55 8.67 -41.54
N TRP A 321 1.27 7.62 -41.95
CA TRP A 321 2.55 7.25 -41.33
C TRP A 321 3.59 8.39 -41.35
N ARG A 322 3.56 9.26 -42.38
CA ARG A 322 4.45 10.43 -42.48
C ARG A 322 4.09 11.50 -41.47
N ALA A 323 2.80 11.81 -41.31
CA ALA A 323 2.34 12.78 -40.34
C ALA A 323 2.62 12.31 -38.91
N LEU A 324 2.35 11.03 -38.61
CA LEU A 324 2.65 10.45 -37.30
C LEU A 324 4.14 10.52 -36.98
N LEU A 325 5.02 10.17 -37.93
CA LEU A 325 6.47 10.25 -37.73
C LEU A 325 6.94 11.69 -37.55
N TYR A 326 6.46 12.62 -38.39
CA TYR A 326 6.80 14.04 -38.29
C TYR A 326 6.32 14.66 -36.98
N ASP A 327 5.07 14.41 -36.56
CA ASP A 327 4.49 14.93 -35.31
C ASP A 327 5.19 14.33 -34.07
N THR A 328 5.68 13.09 -34.17
CA THR A 328 6.44 12.45 -33.08
C THR A 328 7.78 13.14 -32.84
N VAL A 329 8.53 13.49 -33.90
CA VAL A 329 9.88 14.08 -33.76
C VAL A 329 9.88 15.60 -33.70
N SER A 330 8.90 16.26 -34.31
CA SER A 330 8.87 17.74 -34.41
C SER A 330 8.18 18.40 -33.22
N CYS A 331 7.25 17.69 -32.56
CA CYS A 331 6.57 18.20 -31.38
C CYS A 331 7.23 17.66 -30.10
N VAL A 332 7.84 18.55 -29.31
CA VAL A 332 8.54 18.19 -28.07
C VAL A 332 7.66 17.41 -27.09
N HIS A 333 6.38 17.79 -26.97
CA HIS A 333 5.44 17.09 -26.10
C HIS A 333 5.27 15.62 -26.50
N ASN A 334 5.07 15.35 -27.79
CA ASN A 334 4.88 13.98 -28.29
C ASN A 334 6.16 13.16 -28.13
N LEU A 335 7.31 13.76 -28.43
CA LEU A 335 8.61 13.12 -28.23
C LEU A 335 8.80 12.72 -26.75
N VAL A 336 8.50 13.62 -25.81
CA VAL A 336 8.58 13.34 -24.36
C VAL A 336 7.64 12.20 -23.97
N VAL A 337 6.42 12.19 -24.49
CA VAL A 337 5.46 11.12 -24.20
C VAL A 337 5.96 9.78 -24.73
N VAL A 338 6.44 9.70 -25.98
CA VAL A 338 6.95 8.45 -26.58
C VAL A 338 8.20 7.96 -25.85
N VAL A 339 9.15 8.85 -25.55
CA VAL A 339 10.35 8.50 -24.76
C VAL A 339 9.97 8.02 -23.36
N GLY A 340 8.97 8.65 -22.72
CA GLY A 340 8.42 8.19 -21.44
C GLY A 340 7.89 6.75 -21.52
N HIS A 341 7.13 6.42 -22.56
CA HIS A 341 6.65 5.06 -22.79
C HIS A 341 7.79 4.07 -23.03
N TRP A 342 8.84 4.45 -23.76
CA TRP A 342 10.04 3.62 -23.95
C TRP A 342 10.74 3.34 -22.63
N VAL A 343 10.88 4.33 -21.75
CA VAL A 343 11.46 4.13 -20.42
C VAL A 343 10.60 3.16 -19.59
N LEU A 344 9.27 3.33 -19.57
CA LEU A 344 8.35 2.45 -18.85
C LEU A 344 8.38 1.01 -19.39
N HIS A 345 8.37 0.87 -20.72
CA HIS A 345 8.38 -0.43 -21.39
C HIS A 345 9.73 -1.14 -21.19
N GLY A 346 10.84 -0.41 -21.33
CA GLY A 346 12.18 -0.90 -21.06
C GLY A 346 12.35 -1.34 -19.60
N PHE A 347 11.86 -0.55 -18.64
CA PHE A 347 11.86 -0.93 -17.23
C PHE A 347 11.12 -2.26 -16.98
N GLY A 348 9.94 -2.44 -17.57
CA GLY A 348 9.19 -3.69 -17.47
C GLY A 348 9.88 -4.88 -18.12
N LEU A 349 10.47 -4.69 -19.30
CA LEU A 349 11.23 -5.73 -19.99
C LEU A 349 12.49 -6.15 -19.20
N VAL A 350 13.22 -5.20 -18.64
CA VAL A 350 14.37 -5.49 -17.76
C VAL A 350 13.92 -6.31 -16.55
N ALA A 351 12.81 -5.93 -15.89
CA ALA A 351 12.32 -6.63 -14.71
C ALA A 351 11.89 -8.08 -15.04
N LEU A 352 11.24 -8.28 -16.19
CA LEU A 352 10.79 -9.60 -16.64
C LEU A 352 11.96 -10.51 -17.04
N THR A 353 12.99 -9.94 -17.67
CA THR A 353 14.10 -10.70 -18.27
C THR A 353 15.22 -10.97 -17.30
N TYR A 354 15.49 -10.05 -16.36
CA TYR A 354 16.41 -10.30 -15.26
C TYR A 354 15.99 -11.51 -14.44
N TRP A 355 14.68 -11.72 -14.29
CA TRP A 355 14.11 -12.90 -13.63
C TRP A 355 14.30 -14.19 -14.44
N LEU A 356 14.35 -14.11 -15.78
CA LEU A 356 14.32 -15.28 -16.66
C LEU A 356 15.71 -15.66 -17.21
N GLN A 357 16.40 -14.74 -17.90
CA GLN A 357 17.64 -14.97 -18.65
C GLN A 357 18.43 -13.65 -18.87
N PRO A 358 19.47 -13.35 -18.06
CA PRO A 358 20.19 -12.07 -18.13
C PRO A 358 21.05 -11.90 -19.40
N GLU A 359 21.44 -12.99 -20.07
CA GLU A 359 22.33 -12.96 -21.24
C GLU A 359 21.69 -12.29 -22.48
N ILE A 360 20.35 -12.24 -22.54
CA ILE A 360 19.59 -11.71 -23.68
C ILE A 360 19.18 -10.24 -23.45
N LEU A 361 19.50 -9.66 -22.28
CA LEU A 361 19.04 -8.33 -21.87
C LEU A 361 19.37 -7.23 -22.89
N ILE A 362 20.58 -7.25 -23.45
CA ILE A 362 21.02 -6.25 -24.44
C ILE A 362 20.16 -6.33 -25.70
N ALA A 363 19.90 -7.54 -26.20
CA ALA A 363 19.05 -7.74 -27.38
C ALA A 363 17.63 -7.23 -27.11
N ILE A 364 17.09 -7.46 -25.91
CA ILE A 364 15.72 -7.07 -25.56
C ILE A 364 15.58 -5.55 -25.43
N ILE A 365 16.60 -4.86 -24.89
CA ILE A 365 16.59 -3.40 -24.81
C ILE A 365 16.55 -2.77 -26.22
N THR A 366 17.19 -3.37 -27.22
CA THR A 366 17.10 -2.86 -28.61
C THR A 366 15.68 -2.94 -29.20
N LEU A 367 14.81 -3.79 -28.64
CA LEU A 367 13.42 -3.94 -29.08
C LEU A 367 12.47 -2.94 -28.40
N VAL A 368 12.92 -2.12 -27.45
CA VAL A 368 12.06 -1.15 -26.76
C VAL A 368 11.34 -0.17 -27.73
N PRO A 369 11.97 0.35 -28.79
CA PRO A 369 11.30 1.23 -29.75
C PRO A 369 10.36 0.50 -30.72
N LEU A 370 10.40 -0.85 -30.74
CA LEU A 370 9.70 -1.66 -31.73
C LEU A 370 8.18 -1.39 -31.76
N PRO A 371 7.45 -1.26 -30.64
CA PRO A 371 6.01 -0.96 -30.67
C PRO A 371 5.69 0.36 -31.39
N THR A 372 6.55 1.38 -31.24
CA THR A 372 6.42 2.67 -31.93
C THR A 372 6.66 2.53 -33.41
N CYS A 373 7.75 1.87 -33.80
CA CYS A 373 8.06 1.64 -35.21
C CYS A 373 6.97 0.82 -35.90
N LEU A 374 6.50 -0.26 -35.25
CA LEU A 374 5.44 -1.11 -35.79
C LEU A 374 4.13 -0.35 -35.94
N TYR A 375 3.71 0.45 -34.95
CA TYR A 375 2.49 1.24 -35.07
C TYR A 375 2.55 2.20 -36.26
N ILE A 376 3.63 2.97 -36.39
CA ILE A 376 3.80 3.95 -37.48
C ILE A 376 3.82 3.27 -38.85
N VAL A 377 4.53 2.15 -38.98
CA VAL A 377 4.61 1.41 -40.25
C VAL A 377 3.26 0.79 -40.61
N LEU A 378 2.57 0.19 -39.65
CA LEU A 378 1.29 -0.49 -39.87
C LEU A 378 0.13 0.48 -40.09
N SER A 379 0.23 1.75 -39.65
CA SER A 379 -0.82 2.75 -39.86
C SER A 379 -1.16 2.94 -41.34
N ARG A 380 -0.20 2.65 -42.24
CA ARG A 380 -0.38 2.66 -43.69
C ARG A 380 -1.49 1.72 -44.19
N PHE A 381 -1.78 0.64 -43.46
CA PHE A 381 -2.79 -0.36 -43.80
C PHE A 381 -4.15 -0.10 -43.13
N THR A 382 -4.18 0.78 -42.11
CA THR A 382 -5.39 1.10 -41.34
C THR A 382 -5.98 2.47 -41.69
N ASP A 383 -5.39 3.20 -42.64
CA ASP A 383 -5.84 4.52 -43.08
C ASP A 383 -7.15 4.42 -43.91
N PRO A 384 -8.29 4.91 -43.40
CA PRO A 384 -9.59 4.80 -44.08
C PRO A 384 -9.65 5.58 -45.40
N VAL A 385 -8.81 6.61 -45.59
CA VAL A 385 -8.82 7.46 -46.80
C VAL A 385 -8.45 6.66 -48.05
N LYS A 386 -7.64 5.61 -47.90
CA LYS A 386 -7.27 4.71 -49.01
C LYS A 386 -8.41 3.82 -49.50
N PHE A 387 -9.42 3.56 -48.68
CA PHE A 387 -10.52 2.67 -49.05
C PHE A 387 -11.70 3.39 -49.72
N HIS A 388 -11.69 4.72 -49.74
CA HIS A 388 -12.73 5.55 -50.35
C HIS A 388 -12.28 6.20 -51.67
N SER A 389 -11.09 5.83 -52.17
CA SER A 389 -10.50 6.40 -53.40
C SER A 389 -10.44 5.43 -54.58
N ASP A 390 -11.01 4.22 -54.43
CA ASP A 390 -11.35 3.27 -55.49
C ASP A 390 -12.88 3.19 -55.62
#